data_AF-A0A974C556-F1
#
_entry.id   AF-A0A974C556-F1
#
_cell.length_a   1.000
_cell.length_b   1.000
_cell.length_c   1.000
_cell.angle_alpha   90.00
_cell.angle_beta   90.00
_cell.angle_gamma   90.00
#
_symmetry.space_group_name_H-M   'P 1'
#
loop_
_entity.id
_entity.type
_entity.pdbx_description
1 polymer ?
#
loop_
_entity_poly.entity_id
_entity_poly.type
_entity_poly.pdbx_seq_one_letter_code
_entity_poly.pdbx_strand_id
1 'polypeptide(L)'
;MTVNYLQNSHLEIGMKNNVGKWEVTKEIVARNLFKSLGIVAPVEALKIPEEPITQWGEYWCEVTVNGIDTVRVPMSVVNFEKPKTKRYKQWLARQAAESAPEPEP
;
A
#
# COMPACT_ATOMS: atom_id res chain seq x y z
N MET A 1 15.78 -2.68 14.44
CA MET A 1 14.60 -1.79 14.55
C MET A 1 13.93 -1.57 13.20
N THR A 2 14.61 -1.09 12.15
CA THR A 2 13.99 -0.80 10.84
C THR A 2 13.63 -2.05 10.02
N VAL A 3 14.52 -3.06 9.98
CA VAL A 3 14.30 -4.32 9.26
C VAL A 3 13.07 -5.06 9.77
N ASN A 4 12.97 -5.27 11.09
CA ASN A 4 11.82 -5.92 11.72
C ASN A 4 10.51 -5.14 11.49
N TYR A 5 10.58 -3.80 11.44
CA TYR A 5 9.40 -2.98 11.14
C TYR A 5 8.95 -3.19 9.69
N LEU A 6 9.88 -3.15 8.73
CA LEU A 6 9.60 -3.42 7.32
C LEU A 6 9.00 -4.82 7.10
N GLN A 7 9.53 -5.84 7.79
CA GLN A 7 9.04 -7.23 7.70
C GLN A 7 7.60 -7.41 8.18
N ASN A 8 7.14 -6.59 9.14
CA ASN A 8 5.78 -6.64 9.67
C ASN A 8 4.87 -5.57 9.07
N SER A 9 5.37 -4.81 8.09
CA SER A 9 4.64 -3.71 7.47
C SER A 9 3.95 -4.15 6.18
N HIS A 10 2.96 -3.36 5.77
CA HIS A 10 2.25 -3.55 4.53
C HIS A 10 2.04 -2.20 3.84
N LEU A 11 2.39 -2.11 2.56
CA LEU A 11 2.34 -0.86 1.80
C LEU A 11 1.07 -0.79 0.94
N GLU A 12 0.16 0.14 1.24
CA GLU A 12 -1.00 0.44 0.39
C GLU A 12 -0.64 1.55 -0.62
N ILE A 13 -0.78 1.28 -1.91
CA ILE A 13 -0.62 2.28 -2.99
C ILE A 13 -1.97 2.53 -3.66
N GLY A 14 -2.52 3.71 -3.42
CA GLY A 14 -3.73 4.17 -4.09
C GLY A 14 -3.44 4.80 -5.46
N MET A 15 -3.82 4.14 -6.56
CA MET A 15 -3.77 4.74 -7.91
C MET A 15 -5.16 5.19 -8.37
N LYS A 16 -5.23 6.21 -9.23
CA LYS A 16 -6.52 6.68 -9.75
C LYS A 16 -6.88 5.96 -11.04
N ASN A 17 -8.09 5.40 -11.10
CA ASN A 17 -8.60 4.74 -12.30
C ASN A 17 -8.86 5.70 -13.49
N ASN A 18 -9.04 7.01 -13.23
CA ASN A 18 -9.58 7.95 -14.23
C ASN A 18 -8.51 8.67 -15.06
N VAL A 19 -7.23 8.27 -15.00
CA VAL A 19 -6.12 8.98 -15.66
C VAL A 19 -5.32 8.01 -16.52
N GLY A 20 -5.83 7.66 -17.70
CA GLY A 20 -5.09 6.90 -18.72
C GLY A 20 -4.47 5.56 -18.24
N LYS A 21 -3.44 5.10 -18.94
CA LYS A 21 -2.60 3.98 -18.50
C LYS A 21 -1.77 4.46 -17.30
N TRP A 22 -2.08 3.98 -16.10
CA TRP A 22 -1.28 4.22 -14.90
C TRP A 22 -0.31 3.06 -14.68
N GLU A 23 0.83 3.36 -14.09
CA GLU A 23 1.87 2.39 -13.77
C GLU A 23 2.47 2.72 -12.40
N VAL A 24 2.75 1.70 -11.59
CA VAL A 24 3.49 1.88 -10.34
C VAL A 24 4.98 1.90 -10.63
N THR A 25 5.57 3.10 -10.59
CA THR A 25 7.02 3.26 -10.68
C THR A 25 7.69 3.29 -9.30
N LYS A 26 9.01 3.13 -9.26
CA LYS A 26 9.77 3.15 -8.00
C LYS A 26 9.64 4.48 -7.25
N GLU A 27 9.49 5.60 -7.95
CA GLU A 27 9.28 6.92 -7.34
C GLU A 27 7.94 6.97 -6.59
N ILE A 28 6.92 6.30 -7.12
CA ILE A 28 5.61 6.21 -6.48
C ILE A 28 5.71 5.33 -5.23
N VAL A 29 6.44 4.21 -5.31
CA VAL A 29 6.72 3.36 -4.14
C VAL A 29 7.48 4.14 -3.07
N ALA A 30 8.58 4.80 -3.40
CA ALA A 30 9.38 5.61 -2.47
C ALA A 30 8.53 6.67 -1.76
N ARG A 31 7.67 7.37 -2.52
CA ARG A 31 6.78 8.38 -1.97
C ARG A 31 5.74 7.78 -1.02
N ASN A 32 5.19 6.61 -1.33
CA ASN A 32 4.21 5.95 -0.47
C ASN A 32 4.85 5.31 0.76
N LEU A 33 6.09 4.81 0.66
CA LEU A 33 6.87 4.38 1.83
C LEU A 33 7.01 5.51 2.84
N PHE A 34 7.31 6.72 2.38
CA PHE A 34 7.38 7.88 3.26
C PHE A 34 6.00 8.25 3.84
N LYS A 35 4.97 8.32 3.00
CA LYS A 35 3.63 8.75 3.44
C LYS A 35 2.92 7.76 4.37
N SER A 36 3.06 6.46 4.10
CA SER A 36 2.31 5.40 4.78
C SER A 36 3.12 4.81 5.94
N LEU A 37 4.43 4.63 5.76
CA LEU A 37 5.30 3.97 6.73
C LEU A 37 6.31 4.90 7.41
N GLY A 38 6.44 6.16 6.95
CA GLY A 38 7.43 7.11 7.47
C GLY A 38 8.87 6.85 7.00
N ILE A 39 9.06 5.95 6.04
CA ILE A 39 10.39 5.49 5.61
C ILE A 39 10.83 6.26 4.37
N VAL A 40 12.02 6.86 4.44
CA VAL A 40 12.67 7.47 3.28
C VAL A 40 13.64 6.45 2.68
N ALA A 41 13.35 6.00 1.47
CA ALA A 41 14.20 5.09 0.71
C ALA A 41 14.56 5.73 -0.63
N PRO A 42 15.85 5.76 -1.01
CA PRO A 42 16.26 6.17 -2.35
C PRO A 42 15.77 5.16 -3.39
N VAL A 43 15.52 5.62 -4.61
CA VAL A 43 14.93 4.82 -5.70
C VAL A 43 15.82 3.62 -6.06
N GLU A 44 17.13 3.80 -5.95
CA GLU A 44 18.16 2.79 -6.21
C GLU A 44 18.15 1.66 -5.18
N ALA A 45 17.71 1.94 -3.95
CA ALA A 45 17.56 0.94 -2.90
C ALA A 45 16.25 0.13 -3.02
N LEU A 46 15.37 0.51 -3.95
CA LEU A 46 14.09 -0.15 -4.19
C LEU A 46 14.17 -1.08 -5.40
N LYS A 47 13.62 -2.28 -5.25
CA LYS A 47 13.29 -3.16 -6.36
C LYS A 47 11.80 -3.47 -6.35
N ILE A 48 11.23 -3.47 -7.55
CA ILE A 48 9.84 -3.84 -7.83
C ILE A 48 9.89 -4.96 -8.88
N PRO A 49 8.80 -5.74 -9.05
CA PRO A 49 8.67 -6.67 -10.15
C PRO A 49 9.08 -6.03 -11.49
N GLU A 50 9.76 -6.80 -12.35
CA GLU A 50 10.17 -6.32 -13.68
C GLU A 50 8.96 -6.06 -14.59
N GLU A 51 7.87 -6.78 -14.35
CA GLU A 51 6.61 -6.57 -15.05
C GLU A 51 5.95 -5.26 -14.60
N PRO A 52 5.50 -4.40 -15.54
CA PRO A 52 4.90 -3.12 -15.21
C PRO A 52 3.58 -3.34 -14.45
N ILE A 53 3.50 -2.77 -13.25
CA ILE A 53 2.32 -2.88 -12.40
C ILE A 53 1.27 -1.86 -12.85
N THR A 54 0.31 -2.34 -13.64
CA THR A 54 -0.77 -1.54 -14.23
C THR A 54 -2.16 -2.04 -13.82
N GLN A 55 -2.21 -2.99 -12.89
CA GLN A 55 -3.43 -3.63 -12.41
C GLN A 55 -3.52 -3.58 -10.89
N TRP A 56 -4.75 -3.60 -10.37
CA TRP A 56 -5.02 -3.72 -8.95
C TRP A 56 -4.65 -5.12 -8.47
N GLY A 57 -4.04 -5.23 -7.29
CA GLY A 57 -3.67 -6.53 -6.76
C GLY A 57 -2.58 -6.45 -5.69
N GLU A 58 -2.15 -7.64 -5.29
CA GLU A 58 -1.06 -7.83 -4.33
C GLU A 58 0.27 -7.97 -5.06
N TYR A 59 1.23 -7.17 -4.61
CA TYR A 59 2.57 -7.09 -5.12
C TYR A 59 3.56 -7.04 -3.95
N TRP A 60 4.81 -6.78 -4.28
CA TRP A 60 5.86 -6.63 -3.29
C TRP A 60 6.86 -5.57 -3.77
N CYS A 61 7.59 -4.99 -2.84
CA CYS A 61 8.80 -4.23 -3.15
C CYS A 61 9.92 -4.69 -2.21
N GLU A 62 11.14 -4.77 -2.73
CA GLU A 62 12.33 -4.99 -1.92
C GLU A 62 12.94 -3.65 -1.55
N VAL A 63 13.25 -3.47 -0.28
CA VAL A 63 13.88 -2.27 0.28
C VAL A 63 15.23 -2.67 0.84
N THR A 64 16.30 -2.07 0.30
CA THR A 64 17.66 -2.26 0.79
C THR A 64 17.97 -1.24 1.87
N VAL A 65 18.14 -1.71 3.10
CA VAL A 65 18.49 -0.90 4.27
C VAL A 65 20.02 -0.92 4.44
N ASN A 66 20.62 0.26 4.57
CA ASN A 66 22.07 0.43 4.78
C ASN A 66 22.98 -0.22 3.72
N GLY A 67 22.42 -0.57 2.55
CA GLY A 67 23.17 -1.23 1.46
C GLY A 67 23.48 -2.71 1.70
N ILE A 68 22.94 -3.33 2.76
CA ILE A 68 23.25 -4.72 3.14
C ILE A 68 21.97 -5.54 3.31
N ASP A 69 21.03 -5.04 4.12
CA ASP A 69 19.82 -5.79 4.47
C ASP A 69 18.72 -5.52 3.45
N THR A 70 18.32 -6.55 2.69
CA THR A 70 17.17 -6.43 1.77
C THR A 70 15.92 -7.03 2.40
N VAL A 71 14.86 -6.23 2.52
CA VAL A 71 13.56 -6.67 3.06
C VAL A 71 12.51 -6.62 1.98
N ARG A 72 11.79 -7.72 1.79
CA ARG A 72 10.62 -7.78 0.92
C ARG A 72 9.38 -7.34 1.68
N VAL A 73 8.81 -6.21 1.27
CA VAL A 73 7.61 -5.60 1.85
C VAL A 73 6.41 -5.93 0.96
N PRO A 74 5.34 -6.53 1.49
CA PRO A 74 4.11 -6.75 0.74
C PRO A 74 3.43 -5.41 0.43
N MET A 75 2.84 -5.31 -0.76
CA MET A 75 2.29 -4.07 -1.30
C MET A 75 0.98 -4.31 -2.03
N SER A 76 -0.13 -3.75 -1.54
CA SER A 76 -1.39 -3.76 -2.29
C SER A 76 -1.54 -2.50 -3.14
N VAL A 77 -1.84 -2.69 -4.41
CA VAL A 77 -2.21 -1.62 -5.34
C VAL A 77 -3.72 -1.57 -5.42
N VAL A 78 -4.30 -0.47 -4.94
CA VAL A 78 -5.75 -0.31 -4.75
C VAL A 78 -6.26 0.94 -5.45
N ASN A 79 -7.55 0.96 -5.78
CA ASN A 79 -8.17 2.16 -6.32
C ASN A 79 -8.16 3.28 -5.27
N PHE A 80 -7.60 4.43 -5.64
CA PHE A 80 -7.48 5.59 -4.79
C PHE A 80 -8.85 6.15 -4.46
N GLU A 81 -9.22 6.04 -3.18
CA GLU A 81 -10.40 6.71 -2.65
C GLU A 81 -10.03 8.05 -2.01
N LYS A 82 -10.82 9.09 -2.29
CA LYS A 82 -10.66 10.37 -1.59
C LYS A 82 -10.89 10.16 -0.09
N PRO A 83 -10.12 10.82 0.79
CA PRO A 83 -10.26 10.64 2.24
C PRO A 83 -11.68 10.83 2.77
N LYS A 84 -12.41 11.83 2.24
CA LYS A 84 -13.83 12.05 2.59
C LYS A 84 -14.71 10.86 2.24
N THR A 85 -14.52 10.28 1.06
CA THR A 85 -15.29 9.11 0.59
C THR A 85 -14.95 7.86 1.40
N LYS A 86 -13.65 7.60 1.67
CA LYS A 86 -13.21 6.48 2.50
C LYS A 86 -13.81 6.56 3.90
N ARG A 87 -13.78 7.75 4.53
CA ARG A 87 -14.38 7.99 5.85
C ARG A 87 -15.89 7.79 5.87
N TYR A 88 -16.59 8.24 4.83
CA TYR A 88 -18.04 8.05 4.72
C TYR A 88 -18.42 6.57 4.56
N LYS A 89 -17.70 5.81 3.70
CA LYS A 89 -17.90 4.36 3.57
C LYS A 89 -17.66 3.61 4.88
N GLN A 90 -16.60 3.97 5.60
CA GLN A 90 -16.31 3.39 6.92
C GLN A 90 -17.41 3.70 7.94
N TRP A 91 -17.95 4.92 7.92
CA TRP A 91 -19.08 5.29 8.77
C TRP A 91 -20.33 4.45 8.45
N LEU A 92 -20.68 4.27 7.17
CA LEU A 92 -21.79 3.39 6.76
C LEU A 92 -21.56 1.93 7.16
N ALA A 93 -20.34 1.40 6.99
CA ALA A 93 -20.02 0.03 7.37
C ALA A 93 -20.15 -0.23 8.87
N ARG A 94 -19.78 0.77 9.70
CA ARG A 94 -19.98 0.71 11.15
C ARG A 94 -21.46 0.66 11.51
N GLN A 95 -22.28 1.50 10.89
CA GLN A 95 -23.73 1.46 11.12
C GLN A 95 -24.33 0.10 10.72
N ALA A 96 -23.91 -0.45 9.57
CA ALA A 96 -24.38 -1.76 9.12
C ALA A 96 -24.00 -2.89 10.09
N ALA A 97 -22.77 -2.89 10.62
CA ALA A 97 -22.31 -3.87 11.59
C ALA A 97 -23.02 -3.75 12.95
N GLU A 98 -23.34 -2.53 13.37
CA GLU A 98 -24.07 -2.27 14.63
C GLU A 98 -25.56 -2.61 14.51
N SER A 99 -26.11 -2.59 13.29
CA SER A 99 -27.48 -2.99 12.98
C SER A 99 -27.64 -4.48 12.60
N ALA A 100 -26.56 -5.24 12.49
CA ALA A 100 -26.62 -6.64 12.12
C ALA A 100 -27.07 -7.48 13.33
N PRO A 101 -28.13 -8.31 13.22
CA PRO A 101 -28.53 -9.20 14.31
C PRO A 101 -27.40 -10.21 14.61
N GLU A 102 -27.16 -10.48 15.89
CA GLU A 102 -26.20 -11.51 16.33
C GLU A 102 -26.51 -12.84 15.63
N PRO A 103 -25.49 -13.57 15.13
CA PRO A 103 -25.72 -14.90 14.61
C PRO A 103 -26.23 -15.78 15.75
N GLU A 104 -27.45 -16.32 15.60
CA GLU A 104 -28.07 -17.23 16.57
C GLU A 104 -27.16 -18.46 16.80
N PRO A 105 -26.98 -18.89 18.07
CA PRO A 105 -26.05 -19.95 18.45
C PRO A 105 -26.43 -21.36 17.99
#